data_AF-A0A662IKG9-F1
#
_entry.id   AF-A0A662IKG9-F1
#
_cell.length_a   1.000
_cell.length_b   1.000
_cell.length_c   1.000
_cell.angle_alpha   90.00
_cell.angle_beta   90.00
_cell.angle_gamma   90.00
#
_symmetry.space_group_name_H-M   'P 1'
#
loop_
_entity.id
_entity.type
_entity.pdbx_description
1 polymer ?
#
loop_
_entity_poly.entity_id
_entity_poly.type
_entity_poly.pdbx_seq_one_letter_code
_entity_poly.pdbx_strand_id
1 'polypeptide(L)'
;MHAKIKVLPVIVRSPPTDSLKEASYVLYRWATFTEPYRVKDLDDWRRIPEKVGDVDVVMLFGGFWSVPDPLKAIDKPIVVWSWTHEGTLTMWLWETLSWLRANGIDVPV
;
A
#
# COMPACT_ATOMS: atom_id res chain seq x y z
N MET A 1 -1.02 22.20 -15.45
CA MET A 1 -1.12 21.45 -14.18
C MET A 1 -0.89 19.98 -14.51
N HIS A 2 0.12 19.33 -13.93
CA HIS A 2 0.26 17.88 -14.06
C HIS A 2 -0.91 17.18 -13.36
N ALA A 3 -1.43 16.11 -13.96
CA ALA A 3 -2.43 15.27 -13.30
C ALA A 3 -1.83 14.67 -12.02
N LYS A 4 -2.60 14.66 -10.92
CA LYS A 4 -2.18 14.02 -9.67
C LYS A 4 -2.23 12.49 -9.82
N ILE A 5 -1.30 11.81 -9.15
CA ILE A 5 -1.24 10.35 -9.06
C ILE A 5 -2.45 9.86 -8.23
N LYS A 6 -3.29 8.99 -8.80
CA LYS A 6 -4.38 8.32 -8.08
C LYS A 6 -3.83 7.15 -7.30
N VAL A 7 -4.04 7.15 -5.99
CA VAL A 7 -3.52 6.13 -5.07
C VAL A 7 -4.67 5.34 -4.49
N LEU A 8 -4.64 4.00 -4.62
CA LEU A 8 -5.47 3.10 -3.83
C LEU A 8 -4.75 2.79 -2.51
N PRO A 9 -5.28 3.24 -1.36
CA PRO A 9 -4.73 2.89 -0.06
C PRO A 9 -5.27 1.52 0.33
N VAL A 10 -4.40 0.53 0.51
CA VAL A 10 -4.77 -0.79 1.01
C VAL A 10 -4.29 -0.92 2.44
N ILE A 11 -5.24 -1.08 3.34
CA ILE A 11 -5.01 -1.13 4.78
C ILE A 11 -5.08 -2.59 5.23
N VAL A 12 -3.95 -3.18 5.61
CA VAL A 12 -3.91 -4.57 6.08
C VAL A 12 -3.86 -4.55 7.60
N ARG A 13 -4.92 -5.05 8.24
CA ARG A 13 -5.15 -4.91 9.69
C ARG A 13 -5.29 -3.44 10.10
N SER A 14 -5.53 -3.17 11.38
CA SER A 14 -5.63 -1.79 11.88
C SER A 14 -4.26 -1.11 11.78
N PRO A 15 -4.07 -0.13 10.86
CA PRO A 15 -2.84 0.63 10.83
C PRO A 15 -2.82 1.52 12.09
N PRO A 16 -1.65 2.02 12.53
CA PRO A 16 -1.63 3.12 13.48
C PRO A 16 -2.54 4.23 12.94
N THR A 17 -3.46 4.71 13.77
CA THR A 17 -4.68 5.44 13.41
C THR A 17 -4.46 6.65 12.47
N ASP A 18 -3.22 7.15 12.38
CA ASP A 18 -2.87 8.38 11.66
C ASP A 18 -2.06 8.17 10.36
N SER A 19 -1.60 6.97 10.03
CA SER A 19 -0.66 6.77 8.91
C SER A 19 -1.22 7.21 7.54
N LEU A 20 -2.48 6.87 7.26
CA LEU A 20 -3.15 7.28 6.03
C LEU A 20 -3.39 8.79 5.97
N LYS A 21 -3.75 9.39 7.11
CA LYS A 21 -4.00 10.83 7.23
C LYS A 21 -2.70 11.60 6.97
N GLU A 22 -1.61 11.13 7.55
CA GLU A 22 -0.27 11.69 7.35
C GLU A 22 0.18 11.56 5.90
N ALA A 23 0.06 10.37 5.28
CA ALA A 23 0.39 10.17 3.88
C ALA A 23 -0.41 11.11 2.96
N SER A 24 -1.71 11.24 3.23
CA SER A 24 -2.59 12.15 2.48
C SER A 24 -2.20 13.62 2.66
N TYR A 25 -1.79 14.01 3.87
CA TYR A 25 -1.33 15.37 4.18
C TYR A 25 0.01 15.68 3.52
N VAL A 26 0.99 14.78 3.61
CA VAL A 26 2.33 14.97 3.02
C VAL A 26 2.25 14.97 1.49
N LEU A 27 1.46 14.07 0.90
CA LEU A 27 1.44 13.86 -0.55
C LEU A 27 0.37 14.69 -1.27
N TYR A 28 -0.37 15.56 -0.58
CA TYR A 28 -1.56 16.25 -1.11
C TYR A 28 -1.31 17.04 -2.41
N ARG A 29 -0.09 17.50 -2.66
CA ARG A 29 0.27 18.23 -3.88
C ARG A 29 0.43 17.33 -5.10
N TRP A 30 0.83 16.07 -4.89
CA TRP A 30 1.21 15.14 -5.96
C TRP A 30 0.21 13.99 -6.16
N ALA A 31 -0.50 13.60 -5.11
CA ALA A 31 -1.39 12.45 -5.12
C ALA A 31 -2.81 12.79 -4.68
N THR A 32 -3.76 11.99 -5.17
CA THR A 32 -5.16 11.94 -4.73
C THR A 32 -5.44 10.52 -4.26
N PHE A 33 -5.91 10.37 -3.02
CA PHE A 33 -6.21 9.08 -2.41
C PHE A 33 -7.67 8.72 -2.69
N THR A 34 -7.93 7.48 -3.14
CA THR A 34 -9.29 6.95 -3.23
C THR A 34 -9.81 6.52 -1.86
N GLU A 35 -11.05 6.04 -1.80
CA GLU A 35 -11.55 5.35 -0.61
C GLU A 35 -10.61 4.18 -0.25
N PRO A 36 -10.14 4.06 0.99
CA PRO A 36 -9.23 2.99 1.39
C PRO A 36 -9.89 1.61 1.32
N TYR A 37 -9.18 0.63 0.77
CA TYR A 37 -9.59 -0.77 0.84
C TYR A 37 -9.02 -1.42 2.11
N ARG A 38 -9.91 -1.82 3.02
CA ARG A 38 -9.54 -2.45 4.29
C ARG A 38 -9.55 -3.97 4.14
N VAL A 39 -8.42 -4.60 4.39
CA VAL A 39 -8.24 -6.05 4.40
C VAL A 39 -8.36 -6.57 5.83
N LYS A 40 -9.47 -7.27 6.12
CA LYS A 40 -9.74 -7.86 7.43
C LYS A 40 -9.36 -9.33 7.50
N ASP A 41 -9.46 -10.03 6.38
CA ASP A 41 -9.23 -11.47 6.26
C ASP A 41 -8.55 -11.83 4.92
N LEU A 42 -8.35 -13.13 4.69
CA LEU A 42 -7.74 -13.65 3.48
C LEU A 42 -8.63 -13.47 2.24
N ASP A 43 -9.95 -13.43 2.40
CA ASP A 43 -10.87 -13.25 1.28
C ASP A 43 -10.83 -11.80 0.79
N ASP A 44 -10.75 -10.82 1.70
CA ASP A 44 -10.46 -9.45 1.34
C ASP A 44 -9.10 -9.33 0.60
N TRP A 45 -8.08 -10.02 1.11
CA TRP A 45 -6.74 -9.99 0.51
C TRP A 45 -6.76 -10.49 -0.94
N ARG A 46 -7.52 -11.56 -1.22
CA ARG A 46 -7.68 -12.12 -2.57
C ARG A 46 -8.38 -11.17 -3.54
N ARG A 47 -9.16 -10.22 -3.03
CA ARG A 47 -9.96 -9.28 -3.82
C ARG A 47 -9.24 -7.97 -4.12
N ILE A 48 -8.03 -7.74 -3.60
CA ILE A 48 -7.26 -6.52 -3.89
C ILE A 48 -7.19 -6.21 -5.41
N PRO A 49 -6.89 -7.18 -6.30
CA PRO A 49 -6.86 -6.92 -7.75
C PRO A 49 -8.14 -6.32 -8.30
N GLU A 50 -9.30 -6.74 -7.79
CA GLU A 50 -10.62 -6.23 -8.20
C GLU A 50 -10.83 -4.77 -7.79
N LYS A 51 -10.08 -4.29 -6.80
CA LYS A 51 -10.20 -2.94 -6.22
C LYS A 51 -9.27 -1.92 -6.85
N VAL A 52 -8.24 -2.37 -7.58
CA VAL A 52 -7.24 -1.50 -8.20
C VAL A 52 -7.90 -0.50 -9.15
N GLY A 53 -8.86 -0.93 -9.97
CA GLY A 53 -9.61 -0.01 -10.83
C GLY A 53 -8.71 0.83 -11.75
N ASP A 54 -8.96 2.14 -11.79
CA ASP A 54 -8.23 3.11 -12.61
C ASP A 54 -7.14 3.88 -11.83
N VAL A 55 -6.66 3.35 -10.69
CA VAL A 55 -5.59 3.98 -9.92
C VAL A 55 -4.23 3.81 -10.60
N ASP A 56 -3.33 4.75 -10.33
CA ASP A 56 -1.97 4.75 -10.84
C ASP A 56 -1.03 3.93 -9.95
N VAL A 57 -1.32 3.84 -8.65
CA VAL A 57 -0.48 3.17 -7.64
C VAL A 57 -1.32 2.52 -6.56
N VAL A 58 -0.88 1.36 -6.07
CA VAL A 58 -1.39 0.72 -4.87
C VAL A 58 -0.43 0.98 -3.72
N MET A 59 -0.92 1.56 -2.62
CA MET A 59 -0.12 1.87 -1.45
C MET A 59 -0.55 0.98 -0.28
N LEU A 60 0.34 0.08 0.13
CA LEU A 60 0.13 -0.81 1.27
C LEU A 60 0.43 -0.08 2.59
N PHE A 61 -0.52 -0.15 3.50
CA PHE A 61 -0.42 0.30 4.88
C PHE A 61 -0.42 -0.92 5.81
N GLY A 62 0.78 -1.37 6.15
CA GLY A 62 1.04 -2.46 7.09
C GLY A 62 0.81 -3.86 6.52
N GLY A 63 1.36 -4.86 7.21
CA GLY A 63 1.01 -6.28 7.13
C GLY A 63 1.24 -7.00 5.80
N PHE A 64 1.03 -8.31 5.82
CA PHE A 64 0.92 -9.18 4.66
C PHE A 64 0.16 -10.45 5.06
N TRP A 65 -0.33 -11.18 4.05
CA TRP A 65 -0.80 -12.55 4.19
C TRP A 65 0.17 -13.47 3.46
N SER A 66 0.37 -14.70 3.93
CA SER A 66 1.30 -15.68 3.33
C SER A 66 0.91 -16.19 1.93
N VAL A 67 0.03 -15.47 1.23
CA VAL A 67 -0.47 -15.77 -0.11
C VAL A 67 -0.14 -14.57 -1.01
N PRO A 68 0.97 -14.59 -1.77
CA PRO A 68 1.43 -13.43 -2.54
C PRO A 68 0.68 -13.22 -3.87
N ASP A 69 -0.01 -14.24 -4.37
CA ASP A 69 -0.61 -14.25 -5.70
C ASP A 69 -1.57 -13.08 -5.99
N PRO A 70 -2.41 -12.63 -5.04
CA PRO A 70 -3.26 -11.46 -5.26
C PRO A 70 -2.45 -10.20 -5.57
N LEU A 71 -1.31 -9.98 -4.94
CA LEU A 71 -0.49 -8.82 -5.23
C LEU A 71 0.26 -8.96 -6.56
N LYS A 72 0.66 -10.18 -6.94
CA LYS A 72 1.29 -10.44 -8.24
C LYS A 72 0.36 -10.23 -9.43
N ALA A 73 -0.95 -10.35 -9.21
CA ALA A 73 -1.96 -10.12 -10.24
C ALA A 73 -2.22 -8.63 -10.51
N ILE A 74 -1.63 -7.72 -9.73
CA ILE A 74 -1.77 -6.27 -9.89
C ILE A 74 -0.78 -5.79 -10.96
N ASP A 75 -1.28 -5.07 -11.96
CA ASP A 75 -0.48 -4.48 -13.04
C ASP A 75 0.07 -3.08 -12.70
N LYS A 76 -0.32 -2.52 -11.55
CA LYS A 76 0.11 -1.22 -11.04
C LYS A 76 1.30 -1.35 -10.08
N PRO A 77 2.16 -0.33 -9.98
CA PRO A 77 3.20 -0.31 -8.96
C PRO A 77 2.61 -0.42 -7.56
N ILE A 78 3.24 -1.26 -6.73
CA ILE A 78 2.89 -1.44 -5.32
C ILE A 78 3.97 -0.75 -4.48
N VAL A 79 3.57 0.19 -3.63
CA VAL A 79 4.47 0.89 -2.71
C VAL A 79 4.08 0.61 -1.27
N VAL A 80 5.04 0.73 -0.36
CA VAL A 80 4.82 0.62 1.08
C VAL A 80 5.04 2.00 1.70
N TRP A 81 4.06 2.51 2.44
CA TRP A 81 4.23 3.79 3.14
C TRP A 81 4.88 3.62 4.50
N SER A 82 5.85 4.47 4.81
CA SER A 82 6.44 4.60 6.15
C SER A 82 6.37 6.04 6.64
N TRP A 83 5.97 6.20 7.89
CA TRP A 83 5.75 7.51 8.53
C TRP A 83 6.81 7.83 9.59
N THR A 84 7.90 7.05 9.67
CA THR A 84 8.93 7.33 10.66
C THR A 84 9.60 8.66 10.34
N HIS A 85 9.61 9.57 11.32
CA HIS A 85 10.14 10.92 11.18
C HIS A 85 11.62 10.98 10.74
N GLU A 86 12.35 9.87 10.84
CA GLU A 86 13.78 9.77 10.51
C GLU A 86 14.07 8.97 9.21
N GLY A 87 13.06 8.60 8.43
CA GLY A 87 13.26 7.82 7.20
C GLY A 87 13.61 6.34 7.42
N THR A 88 13.57 5.86 8.67
CA THR A 88 13.86 4.47 9.04
C THR A 88 12.58 3.64 9.00
N LEU A 89 12.43 2.67 8.09
CA LEU A 89 11.24 1.80 8.13
C LEU A 89 11.08 1.16 9.52
N THR A 90 9.86 1.14 10.06
CA THR A 90 9.58 0.35 11.26
C THR A 90 9.90 -1.11 11.00
N MET A 91 10.26 -1.89 12.01
CA MET A 91 10.55 -3.33 11.86
C MET A 91 9.43 -4.07 11.10
N TRP A 92 8.18 -3.75 11.40
CA TRP A 92 7.00 -4.29 10.71
C TRP A 92 6.95 -3.94 9.21
N LEU A 93 7.37 -2.73 8.84
CA LEU A 93 7.44 -2.32 7.43
C LEU A 93 8.65 -2.94 6.72
N TRP A 94 9.76 -3.15 7.43
CA TRP A 94 10.89 -3.93 6.94
C TRP A 94 10.50 -5.39 6.66
N GLU A 95 9.73 -6.02 7.55
CA GLU A 95 9.19 -7.36 7.35
C GLU A 95 8.27 -7.40 6.13
N THR A 96 7.34 -6.44 5.99
CA THR A 96 6.47 -6.35 4.81
C THR A 96 7.29 -6.16 3.54
N LEU A 97 8.23 -5.21 3.48
CA LEU A 97 9.06 -4.95 2.30
C LEU A 97 9.91 -6.17 1.93
N SER A 98 10.53 -6.80 2.92
CA SER A 98 11.36 -8.00 2.72
C SER A 98 10.51 -9.16 2.21
N TRP A 99 9.32 -9.36 2.78
CA TRP A 99 8.40 -10.38 2.33
C TRP A 99 7.92 -10.14 0.90
N LEU A 100 7.55 -8.90 0.53
CA LEU A 100 7.13 -8.55 -0.83
C LEU A 100 8.23 -8.87 -1.85
N ARG A 101 9.45 -8.41 -1.58
CA ARG A 101 10.62 -8.64 -2.43
C ARG A 101 10.97 -10.13 -2.56
N ALA A 102 10.96 -10.87 -1.45
CA ALA A 102 11.22 -12.30 -1.44
C ALA A 102 10.19 -13.09 -2.26
N ASN A 103 8.97 -12.55 -2.42
CA ASN A 103 7.91 -13.15 -3.21
C ASN A 103 7.83 -12.60 -4.65
N GLY A 104 8.81 -11.81 -5.09
CA GLY A 104 8.88 -11.30 -6.47
C GLY A 104 7.89 -10.18 -6.78
N ILE A 105 7.40 -9.47 -5.76
CA ILE A 105 6.59 -8.26 -5.93
C ILE A 105 7.55 -7.08 -6.02
N ASP A 106 7.52 -6.37 -7.15
CA ASP A 106 8.34 -5.18 -7.34
C ASP A 106 7.81 -4.03 -6.51
N VAL A 107 8.65 -3.50 -5.63
CA VAL A 107 8.34 -2.40 -4.73
C VAL A 107 9.44 -1.35 -4.91
N PRO A 108 9.15 -0.22 -5.58
CA PRO A 108 10.12 0.86 -5.73
C PRO A 108 10.44 1.43 -4.34
N VAL A 109 11.74 1.60 -4.08
CA VAL A 109 12.28 2.26 -2.87
C VAL A 109 12.76 3.65 -3.23
#